data_AF-A0A1H9JZ86-F1
#
_entry.id   AF-A0A1H9JZ86-F1
#
_cell.length_a   1.000
_cell.length_b   1.000
_cell.length_c   1.000
_cell.angle_alpha   90.00
_cell.angle_beta   90.00
_cell.angle_gamma   90.00
#
_symmetry.space_group_name_H-M   'P 1'
#
loop_
_entity.id
_entity.type
_entity.pdbx_description
1 polymer ?
#
loop_
_entity_poly.entity_id
_entity_poly.type
_entity_poly.pdbx_seq_one_letter_code
_entity_poly.pdbx_strand_id
1 'polypeptide(L)'
;MSKPDVHASHPALIARLKRADGHLRAVIEMIEAGKPCLEIAQQMQAVEKAITNAKRALIHDHMDHCLDAEDSETDRAEMRAIARYL
;
A
#
# COMPACT_ATOMS: atom_id res chain seq x y z
N MET A 1 -15.03 20.22 1.89
CA MET A 1 -14.42 19.79 0.61
C MET A 1 -12.97 19.49 0.94
N SER A 2 -12.62 18.21 1.16
CA SER A 2 -11.24 17.83 1.51
C SER A 2 -10.30 18.19 0.37
N LYS A 3 -9.18 18.81 0.73
CA LYS A 3 -8.09 19.13 -0.18
C LYS A 3 -7.61 17.82 -0.82
N PRO A 4 -7.22 17.80 -2.10
CA PRO A 4 -6.63 16.60 -2.68
C PRO A 4 -5.30 16.32 -2.00
N ASP A 5 -5.25 15.30 -1.14
CA ASP A 5 -4.02 14.82 -0.48
C ASP A 5 -3.15 14.06 -1.48
N VAL A 6 -2.75 14.72 -2.56
CA VAL A 6 -1.90 14.14 -3.60
C VAL A 6 -0.45 14.41 -3.22
N HIS A 7 0.19 13.41 -2.59
CA HIS A 7 1.60 13.49 -2.24
C HIS A 7 2.50 13.14 -3.44
N ALA A 8 3.72 13.67 -3.47
CA ALA A 8 4.69 13.42 -4.54
C ALA A 8 5.07 11.93 -4.67
N SER A 9 4.88 11.13 -3.62
CA SER A 9 5.13 9.68 -3.61
C SER A 9 4.03 8.86 -4.29
N HIS A 10 2.83 9.42 -4.51
CA HIS A 10 1.66 8.70 -5.03
C HIS A 10 1.92 8.00 -6.37
N PRO A 11 2.61 8.60 -7.37
CA PRO A 11 2.96 7.90 -8.60
C PRO A 11 3.81 6.64 -8.37
N ALA A 12 4.76 6.68 -7.45
CA ALA A 12 5.61 5.54 -7.10
C ALA A 12 4.81 4.45 -6.35
N LEU A 13 3.89 4.84 -5.47
CA LEU A 13 2.96 3.92 -4.80
C LEU A 13 2.02 3.25 -5.80
N ILE A 14 1.44 4.01 -6.73
CA ILE A 14 0.61 3.47 -7.82
C ILE A 14 1.41 2.45 -8.64
N ALA A 15 2.66 2.74 -8.98
CA ALA A 15 3.52 1.81 -9.72
C ALA A 15 3.84 0.53 -8.93
N ARG A 16 3.92 0.59 -7.59
CA ARG A 16 4.07 -0.60 -6.72
C ARG A 16 2.79 -1.43 -6.68
N LEU A 17 1.64 -0.77 -6.51
CA LEU A 17 0.34 -1.42 -6.45
C LEU A 17 -0.03 -2.07 -7.79
N LYS A 18 0.27 -1.45 -8.93
CA LYS A 18 0.08 -2.07 -10.26
C LYS A 18 0.88 -3.37 -10.44
N ARG A 19 2.07 -3.47 -9.84
CA ARG A 19 2.86 -4.72 -9.85
C ARG A 19 2.21 -5.80 -8.99
N ALA A 20 1.72 -5.43 -7.80
CA ALA A 20 0.97 -6.34 -6.94
C ALA A 20 -0.33 -6.83 -7.62
N ASP A 21 -1.03 -5.96 -8.35
CA ASP A 21 -2.21 -6.31 -9.17
C ASP A 21 -1.87 -7.35 -10.24
N GLY A 22 -0.77 -7.17 -10.97
CA GLY A 22 -0.29 -8.16 -11.93
C GLY A 22 -0.01 -9.53 -11.30
N HIS A 23 0.64 -9.55 -10.13
CA HIS A 23 0.89 -10.79 -9.39
C HIS A 23 -0.42 -11.44 -8.90
N LEU A 24 -1.39 -10.65 -8.44
CA LEU A 24 -2.68 -11.15 -8.00
C LEU A 24 -3.46 -11.79 -9.15
N ARG A 25 -3.44 -11.20 -10.34
CA ARG A 25 -4.02 -11.80 -11.55
C ARG A 25 -3.37 -13.14 -11.87
N ALA A 26 -2.04 -13.22 -11.81
CA ALA A 26 -1.33 -14.48 -12.02
C ALA A 26 -1.73 -15.55 -10.98
N VAL A 27 -1.93 -15.19 -9.70
CA VAL A 27 -2.43 -16.12 -8.68
C VAL A 27 -3.80 -16.68 -9.05
N ILE A 28 -4.72 -15.84 -9.55
CA ILE A 28 -6.05 -16.27 -10.00
C ILE A 28 -5.92 -17.27 -11.15
N GLU A 29 -5.13 -16.95 -12.18
CA GLU A 29 -4.86 -17.84 -13.32
C GLU A 29 -4.23 -19.17 -12.87
N MET A 30 -3.33 -19.14 -11.88
CA MET A 30 -2.73 -20.36 -11.33
C MET A 30 -3.76 -21.27 -10.65
N ILE A 31 -4.72 -20.69 -9.93
CA ILE A 31 -5.81 -21.43 -9.29
C ILE A 31 -6.73 -22.03 -10.37
N GLU A 32 -7.13 -21.23 -11.36
CA GLU A 32 -7.96 -21.69 -12.48
C GLU A 32 -7.29 -22.81 -13.29
N ALA A 33 -5.97 -22.74 -13.47
CA ALA A 33 -5.17 -23.76 -14.14
C ALA A 33 -4.83 -24.99 -13.27
N GLY A 34 -5.28 -25.03 -12.02
CA GLY A 34 -5.03 -26.16 -11.10
C GLY A 34 -3.55 -26.36 -10.74
N LYS A 35 -2.79 -25.26 -10.60
CA LYS A 35 -1.36 -25.31 -10.19
C LYS A 35 -1.18 -25.87 -8.77
N PRO A 36 0.02 -26.36 -8.43
CA PRO A 36 0.30 -26.88 -7.09
C PRO A 36 0.04 -25.84 -5.99
N CYS A 37 -0.61 -26.26 -4.90
CA CYS A 37 -0.97 -25.36 -3.78
C CYS A 37 0.25 -24.63 -3.19
N LEU A 38 1.42 -25.28 -3.18
CA LEU A 38 2.65 -24.67 -2.68
C LEU A 38 3.08 -23.46 -3.54
N GLU A 39 3.01 -23.58 -4.87
CA GLU A 39 3.37 -22.48 -5.78
C GLU A 39 2.39 -21.32 -5.64
N ILE A 40 1.09 -21.62 -5.53
CA ILE A 40 0.04 -20.62 -5.29
C ILE A 40 0.31 -19.87 -3.98
N ALA A 41 0.57 -20.60 -2.89
CA ALA A 41 0.86 -20.01 -1.59
C ALA A 41 2.10 -19.09 -1.61
N GLN A 42 3.16 -19.51 -2.32
CA GLN A 42 4.36 -18.69 -2.50
C GLN A 42 4.07 -17.39 -3.27
N GLN A 43 3.26 -17.44 -4.33
CA GLN A 43 2.86 -16.25 -5.07
C GLN A 43 1.95 -15.33 -4.25
N MET A 44 1.01 -15.88 -3.49
CA MET A 44 0.18 -15.11 -2.57
C MET A 44 1.03 -14.37 -1.52
N GLN A 45 2.06 -15.03 -0.97
CA GLN A 45 2.99 -14.39 -0.05
C GLN A 45 3.77 -13.22 -0.70
N ALA A 46 4.11 -13.34 -1.99
CA ALA A 46 4.75 -12.26 -2.73
C ALA A 46 3.81 -11.06 -2.92
N VAL A 47 2.52 -11.30 -3.20
CA VAL A 47 1.48 -10.27 -3.28
C VAL A 47 1.33 -9.57 -1.93
N GLU A 48 1.19 -10.32 -0.85
CA GLU A 48 1.05 -9.79 0.52
C GLU A 48 2.22 -8.89 0.90
N LYS A 49 3.46 -9.33 0.63
CA LYS A 49 4.67 -8.53 0.87
C LYS A 49 4.67 -7.24 0.06
N ALA A 50 4.26 -7.29 -1.21
CA ALA A 50 4.20 -6.11 -2.07
C ALA A 50 3.19 -5.08 -1.53
N ILE A 51 2.01 -5.53 -1.12
CA ILE A 51 0.97 -4.67 -0.53
C ILE A 51 1.45 -4.10 0.81
N THR A 52 2.01 -4.93 1.68
CA THR A 52 2.53 -4.49 2.99
C THR A 52 3.60 -3.42 2.84
N ASN A 53 4.51 -3.58 1.88
CA ASN A 53 5.55 -2.59 1.60
C ASN A 53 4.98 -1.28 1.03
N ALA A 54 3.97 -1.37 0.16
CA ALA A 54 3.28 -0.18 -0.35
C ALA A 54 2.54 0.56 0.76
N LYS A 55 1.83 -0.16 1.63
CA LYS A 55 1.15 0.39 2.82
C LYS A 55 2.13 1.13 3.74
N ARG A 56 3.27 0.50 4.07
CA ARG A 56 4.31 1.13 4.89
C ARG A 56 4.84 2.40 4.25
N ALA A 57 5.15 2.36 2.96
CA ALA A 57 5.63 3.53 2.23
C ALA A 57 4.62 4.69 2.23
N LEU A 58 3.32 4.39 2.08
CA LEU A 58 2.25 5.40 2.18
C LEU A 58 2.21 6.03 3.58
N ILE A 59 2.24 5.21 4.63
CA ILE A 59 2.18 5.70 6.02
C ILE A 59 3.42 6.56 6.34
N HIS A 60 4.61 6.11 5.97
CA HIS A 60 5.84 6.86 6.17
C HIS A 60 5.84 8.20 5.42
N ASP A 61 5.40 8.23 4.16
CA ASP A 61 5.32 9.47 3.39
C ASP A 61 4.34 10.47 4.00
N HIS A 62 3.20 9.99 4.50
CA HIS A 62 2.24 10.83 5.22
C HIS A 62 2.81 11.34 6.55
N MET A 63 3.59 10.51 7.26
CA MET A 63 4.32 10.92 8.47
C MET A 63 5.27 12.08 8.20
N ASP A 64 6.07 11.98 7.14
CA ASP A 64 7.05 13.01 6.78
C ASP A 64 6.35 14.31 6.34
N HIS A 65 5.25 14.22 5.59
CA HIS A 65 4.55 15.41 5.08
C HIS A 65 3.78 16.20 6.15
N CYS A 66 3.19 15.55 7.15
CA CYS A 66 2.47 16.23 8.23
C CYS A 66 3.38 16.87 9.28
N LEU A 67 4.66 16.51 9.33
CA LEU A 67 5.64 17.21 10.18
C LEU A 67 5.99 18.60 9.65
N ASP A 68 5.80 18.83 8.34
CA ASP A 68 6.09 20.11 7.68
C ASP A 68 4.85 21.04 7.56
N ALA A 69 3.65 20.52 7.81
CA ALA A 69 2.42 21.30 7.81
C ALA A 69 2.21 22.00 9.18
N GLU A 70 1.64 23.21 9.19
CA GLU A 70 1.40 24.02 10.39
C GLU A 70 0.41 23.33 11.36
N ASP A 71 0.94 22.40 12.16
CA ASP A 71 0.51 21.81 13.44
C ASP A 71 -0.97 22.02 13.84
N SER A 72 -1.91 21.58 13.00
CA SER A 72 -3.32 21.57 13.37
C SER A 72 -3.64 20.32 14.20
N GLU A 73 -4.54 20.44 15.18
CA GLU A 73 -5.00 19.31 15.99
C GLU A 73 -5.62 18.20 15.11
N THR A 74 -6.20 18.58 13.97
CA THR A 74 -6.76 17.70 12.96
C THR A 74 -5.69 16.82 12.31
N ASP A 75 -4.56 17.39 11.90
CA ASP A 75 -3.46 16.63 11.26
C ASP A 75 -2.83 15.62 12.22
N ARG A 76 -2.72 15.97 13.51
CA ARG A 76 -2.24 15.05 14.55
C ARG A 76 -3.21 13.91 14.84
N ALA A 77 -4.52 14.15 14.70
CA ALA A 77 -5.54 13.11 14.85
C ALA A 77 -5.53 12.15 13.65
N GLU A 78 -5.40 12.67 12.43
CA GLU A 78 -5.24 11.87 11.20
C GLU A 78 -3.96 11.05 11.22
N MET A 79 -2.84 11.64 11.69
CA MET A 79 -1.58 10.94 11.90
C MET A 79 -1.73 9.70 12.79
N ARG A 80 -2.35 9.88 13.96
CA ARG A 80 -2.63 8.77 14.88
C ARG A 80 -3.56 7.73 14.26
N ALA A 81 -4.47 8.16 13.37
CA ALA A 81 -5.37 7.25 12.70
C ALA A 81 -4.68 6.38 11.65
N ILE A 82 -3.82 6.97 10.83
CA ILE A 82 -3.06 6.27 9.79
C ILE A 82 -1.97 5.39 10.40
N ALA A 83 -1.32 5.82 11.48
CA ALA A 83 -0.33 5.03 12.19
C ALA A 83 -0.88 3.71 12.77
N ARG A 84 -2.20 3.59 13.00
CA ARG A 84 -2.82 2.31 13.42
C ARG A 84 -2.74 1.22 12.35
N TYR A 85 -2.47 1.59 11.10
CA TYR A 85 -2.35 0.66 9.99
C TYR A 85 -0.90 0.23 9.70
N LEU A 86 0.08 0.62 10.51
CA LEU A 86 1.46 0.11 10.40
C LEU A 86 1.51 -1.36 10.78
#